data_AF-A0A1G7Z4J5-F1
#
_entry.id   AF-A0A1G7Z4J5-F1
#
_cell.length_a   1.000
_cell.length_b   1.000
_cell.length_c   1.000
_cell.angle_alpha   90.00
_cell.angle_beta   90.00
_cell.angle_gamma   90.00
#
_symmetry.space_group_name_H-M   'P 1'
#
loop_
_entity.id
_entity.type
_entity.pdbx_description
1 polymer ?
#
loop_
_entity_poly.entity_id
_entity_poly.type
_entity_poly.pdbx_seq_one_letter_code
_entity_poly.pdbx_strand_id
1 'polypeptide(L)'
;MKKLIFALLLGVFSVAGNAQIAPQKTAASKVITKQVVDIACGECQFKMKGKDCELAVKIDGKPHFVDGKGIDDFGDAHGKHGFCNAVSKAEVTGEIVNNRFQAKEIKLLPVKK
;
A
#
# COMPACT_ATOMS: atom_id res chain seq x y z
N MET A 1 -39.24 -12.19 65.30
CA MET A 1 -40.06 -12.83 64.26
C MET A 1 -39.49 -12.46 62.90
N LYS A 2 -39.29 -13.49 62.06
CA LYS A 2 -39.23 -13.54 60.59
C LYS A 2 -38.24 -12.63 59.82
N LYS A 3 -37.35 -13.32 59.12
CA LYS A 3 -36.34 -12.90 58.14
C LYS A 3 -36.96 -12.26 56.88
N LEU A 4 -36.14 -11.51 56.14
CA LEU A 4 -35.79 -11.66 54.71
C LEU A 4 -35.24 -10.31 54.19
N ILE A 5 -33.92 -10.19 54.00
CA ILE A 5 -33.22 -10.17 52.69
C ILE A 5 -33.67 -9.03 51.78
N PHE A 6 -32.79 -8.07 51.50
CA PHE A 6 -32.37 -7.75 50.13
C PHE A 6 -31.04 -6.99 50.15
N ALA A 7 -30.02 -7.63 49.60
CA ALA A 7 -28.72 -7.06 49.31
C ALA A 7 -28.78 -6.29 47.98
N LEU A 8 -28.15 -5.13 47.91
CA LEU A 8 -27.71 -4.52 46.65
C LEU A 8 -26.55 -3.55 46.94
N LEU A 9 -25.33 -4.08 47.04
CA LEU A 9 -24.32 -4.10 45.98
C LEU A 9 -23.75 -2.71 45.64
N LEU A 10 -22.58 -2.49 46.26
CA LEU A 10 -21.42 -1.76 45.76
C LEU A 10 -21.34 -1.69 44.23
N GLY A 11 -21.00 -0.51 43.71
CA GLY A 11 -20.62 -0.32 42.31
C GLY A 11 -19.97 1.03 42.08
N VAL A 12 -18.79 1.24 42.66
CA VAL A 12 -17.91 2.37 42.31
C VAL A 12 -17.47 2.17 40.86
N PHE A 13 -18.07 2.94 39.94
CA PHE A 13 -17.66 2.98 38.54
C PHE A 13 -16.37 3.81 38.42
N SER A 14 -15.22 3.16 38.60
CA SER A 14 -13.94 3.71 38.16
C SER A 14 -13.78 3.44 36.67
N VAL A 15 -14.03 4.46 35.84
CA VAL A 15 -13.69 4.44 34.42
C VAL A 15 -12.18 4.57 34.28
N ALA A 16 -11.48 3.44 34.21
CA ALA A 16 -10.10 3.40 33.70
C ALA A 16 -10.16 3.33 32.17
N GLY A 17 -10.05 4.48 31.51
CA GLY A 17 -9.90 4.56 30.06
C GLY A 17 -8.55 3.99 29.64
N ASN A 18 -8.52 2.75 29.16
CA ASN A 18 -7.36 2.23 28.43
C ASN A 18 -7.38 2.77 27.00
N ALA A 19 -6.73 3.90 26.76
CA ALA A 19 -6.33 4.28 25.41
C ALA A 19 -5.19 3.36 24.99
N GLN A 20 -5.53 2.23 24.37
CA GLN A 20 -4.53 1.36 23.75
C GLN A 20 -3.94 2.10 22.56
N ILE A 21 -2.77 2.70 22.76
CA ILE A 21 -1.89 3.13 21.67
C ILE A 21 -1.54 1.85 20.91
N ALA A 22 -2.15 1.66 19.73
CA ALA A 22 -1.78 0.56 18.86
C ALA A 22 -0.27 0.65 18.60
N PRO A 23 0.51 -0.44 18.76
CA PRO A 23 1.92 -0.40 18.45
C PRO A 23 2.05 -0.05 16.96
N GLN A 24 2.66 1.10 16.66
CA GLN A 24 3.09 1.42 15.31
C GLN A 24 4.06 0.30 14.90
N LYS A 25 3.57 -0.62 14.05
CA LYS A 25 4.39 -1.57 13.33
C LYS A 25 5.47 -0.75 12.62
N THR A 26 6.71 -0.82 13.11
CA THR A 26 7.86 -0.32 12.38
C THR A 26 7.80 -0.93 10.99
N ALA A 27 7.62 -0.09 9.97
CA ALA A 27 7.47 -0.55 8.60
C ALA A 27 8.76 -1.28 8.22
N ALA A 28 8.68 -2.61 8.11
CA ALA A 28 9.80 -3.42 7.67
C ALA A 28 10.20 -2.97 6.27
N SER A 29 11.41 -2.42 6.16
CA SER A 29 11.95 -2.02 4.87
C SER A 29 12.37 -3.24 4.07
N LYS A 30 11.99 -3.31 2.78
CA LYS A 30 12.33 -4.43 1.90
C LYS A 30 13.09 -3.94 0.67
N VAL A 31 14.34 -4.35 0.54
CA VAL A 31 15.16 -4.06 -0.64
C VAL A 31 14.77 -4.99 -1.80
N ILE A 32 14.61 -4.40 -2.98
CA ILE A 32 14.27 -5.08 -4.24
C ILE A 32 15.41 -4.85 -5.22
N THR A 33 15.91 -5.90 -5.85
CA THR A 33 17.04 -5.82 -6.78
C THR A 33 16.72 -6.57 -8.06
N LYS A 34 16.69 -5.85 -9.18
CA LYS A 34 16.44 -6.37 -10.53
C LYS A 34 15.29 -7.38 -10.61
N GLN A 35 14.19 -7.08 -9.93
CA GLN A 35 13.01 -7.94 -9.94
C GLN A 35 12.11 -7.54 -11.12
N VAL A 36 11.64 -8.53 -11.88
CA VAL A 36 10.63 -8.30 -12.92
C VAL A 36 9.24 -8.25 -12.29
N VAL A 37 8.54 -7.14 -12.49
CA VAL A 37 7.23 -6.85 -11.89
C VAL A 37 6.27 -6.28 -12.93
N ASP A 38 4.99 -6.31 -12.61
CA ASP A 38 3.99 -5.53 -13.35
C ASP A 38 4.09 -4.05 -12.95
N ILE A 39 3.99 -3.17 -13.94
CA ILE A 39 4.04 -1.70 -13.77
C ILE A 39 2.89 -1.07 -14.57
N ALA A 40 2.17 -0.15 -13.93
CA ALA A 40 0.98 0.51 -14.50
C ALA A 40 0.54 1.70 -13.64
N CYS A 41 -0.58 2.33 -14.02
CA CYS A 41 -1.30 3.26 -13.14
C CYS A 41 -1.91 2.49 -11.95
N GLY A 42 -1.64 2.95 -10.73
CA GLY A 42 -2.10 2.30 -9.50
C GLY A 42 -3.62 2.30 -9.37
N GLU A 43 -4.24 3.42 -9.67
CA GLU A 43 -5.68 3.62 -9.59
C GLU A 43 -6.41 2.86 -10.70
N CYS A 44 -6.01 3.10 -11.96
CA CYS A 44 -6.71 2.54 -13.11
C CYS A 44 -6.55 1.02 -13.20
N GLN A 45 -5.33 0.50 -13.03
CA GLN A 45 -5.03 -0.91 -13.30
C GLN A 45 -4.90 -1.77 -12.05
N PHE A 46 -4.39 -1.22 -10.93
CA PHE A 46 -4.25 -1.97 -9.69
C PHE A 46 -5.35 -1.69 -8.67
N LYS A 47 -6.32 -0.83 -9.00
CA LYS A 47 -7.48 -0.48 -8.16
C LYS A 47 -7.07 0.06 -6.79
N MET A 48 -5.93 0.75 -6.74
CA MET A 48 -5.46 1.43 -5.54
C MET A 48 -6.33 2.66 -5.26
N LYS A 49 -6.48 3.00 -3.97
CA LYS A 49 -7.14 4.26 -3.59
C LYS A 49 -6.17 5.41 -3.81
N GLY A 50 -6.59 6.37 -4.62
CA GLY A 50 -5.85 7.58 -4.97
C GLY A 50 -6.78 8.53 -5.72
N LYS A 51 -6.27 9.69 -6.13
CA LYS A 51 -7.06 10.69 -6.87
C LYS A 51 -6.47 11.03 -8.24
N ASP A 52 -5.26 10.54 -8.53
CA ASP A 52 -4.47 10.96 -9.69
C ASP A 52 -4.08 9.75 -10.55
N CYS A 53 -3.34 9.97 -11.64
CA CYS A 53 -2.75 8.89 -12.44
C CYS A 53 -1.35 8.57 -11.90
N GLU A 54 -1.28 7.86 -10.78
CA GLU A 54 -0.02 7.62 -10.09
C GLU A 54 0.63 6.30 -10.54
N LEU A 55 1.94 6.33 -10.78
CA LEU A 55 2.69 5.14 -11.18
C LEU A 55 2.76 4.15 -10.02
N ALA A 56 2.53 2.87 -10.30
CA ALA A 56 2.60 1.80 -9.33
C ALA A 56 3.30 0.56 -9.90
N VAL A 57 3.90 -0.23 -9.02
CA VAL A 57 4.46 -1.55 -9.32
C VAL A 57 3.82 -2.61 -8.45
N LYS A 58 3.68 -3.84 -8.96
CA LYS A 58 3.18 -4.99 -8.20
C LYS A 58 4.31 -5.94 -7.84
N ILE A 59 4.80 -5.83 -6.61
CA ILE A 59 5.90 -6.64 -6.07
C ILE A 59 5.29 -7.76 -5.23
N ASP A 60 5.60 -9.02 -5.56
CA ASP A 60 5.07 -10.20 -4.88
C ASP A 60 3.53 -10.19 -4.73
N GLY A 61 2.85 -9.74 -5.78
CA GLY A 61 1.39 -9.63 -5.82
C GLY A 61 0.79 -8.42 -5.12
N LYS A 62 1.60 -7.61 -4.42
CA LYS A 62 1.15 -6.41 -3.70
C LYS A 62 1.47 -5.14 -4.49
N PRO A 63 0.47 -4.27 -4.76
CA PRO A 63 0.72 -3.03 -5.47
C PRO A 63 1.27 -1.96 -4.51
N HIS A 64 2.28 -1.24 -4.99
CA HIS A 64 2.94 -0.14 -4.29
C HIS A 64 3.04 1.05 -5.25
N PHE A 65 2.63 2.23 -4.79
CA PHE A 65 2.90 3.47 -5.52
C PHE A 65 4.41 3.71 -5.57
N VAL A 66 4.86 4.30 -6.67
CA VAL A 66 6.27 4.55 -6.95
C VAL A 66 6.64 5.97 -6.53
N ASP A 67 7.72 6.09 -5.77
CA ASP A 67 8.39 7.35 -5.50
C ASP A 67 9.62 7.51 -6.40
N GLY A 68 9.90 8.75 -6.82
CA GLY A 68 11.10 9.12 -7.60
C GLY A 68 10.96 8.99 -9.13
N LYS A 69 9.86 8.40 -9.62
CA LYS A 69 9.51 8.33 -11.05
C LYS A 69 8.02 8.58 -11.25
N GLY A 70 7.69 9.40 -12.25
CA GLY A 70 6.32 9.70 -12.64
C GLY A 70 5.79 8.75 -13.72
N ILE A 71 4.47 8.72 -13.88
CA ILE A 71 3.82 7.86 -14.88
C ILE A 71 4.21 8.26 -16.32
N ASP A 72 4.32 9.57 -16.58
CA ASP A 72 4.62 10.12 -17.90
C ASP A 72 6.12 10.11 -18.25
N ASP A 73 7.00 9.74 -17.30
CA ASP A 73 8.45 9.53 -17.57
C ASP A 73 8.68 8.41 -18.59
N PHE A 74 7.64 7.61 -18.86
CA PHE A 74 7.67 6.43 -19.72
C PHE A 74 6.82 6.60 -20.99
N GLY A 75 6.33 7.82 -21.25
CA GLY A 75 5.43 8.15 -22.36
C GLY A 75 4.02 8.48 -21.91
N ASP A 76 3.14 8.79 -22.88
CA ASP A 76 1.75 9.20 -22.60
C ASP A 76 0.97 8.11 -21.87
N ALA A 77 0.62 8.37 -20.61
CA ALA A 77 -0.13 7.43 -19.77
C ALA A 77 -1.53 7.10 -20.33
N HIS A 78 -2.12 7.99 -21.13
CA HIS A 78 -3.45 7.81 -21.73
C HIS A 78 -3.40 7.30 -23.17
N GLY A 79 -2.21 7.06 -23.72
CA GLY A 79 -2.05 6.44 -25.03
C GLY A 79 -2.62 5.03 -25.05
N LYS A 80 -2.82 4.45 -26.25
CA LYS A 80 -3.37 3.09 -26.43
C LYS A 80 -2.66 2.01 -25.59
N HIS A 81 -1.37 2.19 -25.37
CA HIS A 81 -0.53 1.30 -24.55
C HIS A 81 0.05 2.02 -23.31
N GLY A 82 -0.47 3.19 -22.99
CA GLY A 82 -0.10 3.95 -21.80
C GLY A 82 -0.55 3.26 -20.52
N PHE A 83 0.06 3.63 -19.40
CA PHE A 83 -0.13 2.94 -18.13
C PHE A 83 -1.54 3.05 -17.53
N CYS A 84 -2.37 4.00 -17.96
CA CYS A 84 -3.78 4.04 -17.58
C CYS A 84 -4.61 2.99 -18.33
N ASN A 85 -4.14 2.54 -19.50
CA ASN A 85 -4.87 1.65 -20.41
C ASN A 85 -4.29 0.23 -20.50
N ALA A 86 -3.01 0.03 -20.15
CA ALA A 86 -2.36 -1.28 -20.17
C ALA A 86 -1.49 -1.52 -18.92
N VAL A 87 -1.25 -2.80 -18.62
CA VAL A 87 -0.24 -3.25 -17.66
C VAL A 87 0.98 -3.73 -18.43
N SER A 88 2.14 -3.18 -18.10
CA SER A 88 3.43 -3.55 -18.70
C SER A 88 4.30 -4.31 -17.71
N LYS A 89 5.46 -4.79 -18.16
CA LYS A 89 6.48 -5.39 -17.30
C LYS A 89 7.73 -4.52 -17.25
N ALA A 90 8.33 -4.44 -16.07
CA ALA A 90 9.60 -3.76 -15.86
C ALA A 90 10.50 -4.56 -14.93
N GLU A 91 11.81 -4.46 -15.15
CA GLU A 91 12.82 -4.81 -14.16
C GLU A 91 13.02 -3.60 -13.24
N VAL A 92 12.89 -3.80 -11.92
CA VAL A 92 12.98 -2.71 -10.94
C VAL A 92 14.01 -2.98 -9.85
N THR A 93 14.68 -1.91 -9.42
CA THR A 93 15.58 -1.88 -8.26
C THR A 93 15.18 -0.71 -7.36
N GLY A 94 15.08 -0.96 -6.06
CA GLY A 94 14.60 0.04 -5.11
C GLY A 94 14.34 -0.54 -3.73
N GLU A 95 13.50 0.14 -2.95
CA GLU A 95 13.19 -0.27 -1.59
C GLU A 95 11.73 0.06 -1.25
N ILE A 96 11.05 -0.86 -0.58
CA ILE A 96 9.71 -0.62 -0.06
C ILE A 96 9.84 -0.01 1.33
N VAL A 97 9.47 1.27 1.46
CA VAL A 97 9.44 2.01 2.73
C VAL A 97 8.02 2.53 2.94
N ASN A 98 7.43 2.27 4.11
CA ASN A 98 6.05 2.69 4.42
C ASN A 98 5.02 2.31 3.34
N ASN A 99 5.15 1.09 2.79
CA ASN A 99 4.28 0.57 1.72
C ASN A 99 4.36 1.31 0.37
N ARG A 100 5.33 2.20 0.17
CA ARG A 100 5.65 2.81 -1.11
C ARG A 100 6.98 2.29 -1.64
N PHE A 101 7.10 2.16 -2.95
CA PHE A 101 8.31 1.70 -3.61
C PHE A 101 9.17 2.90 -4.00
N GLN A 102 10.26 3.13 -3.28
CA GLN A 102 11.25 4.14 -3.63
C GLN A 102 12.14 3.61 -4.75
N ALA A 103 11.90 4.08 -5.97
CA ALA A 103 12.60 3.60 -7.15
C ALA A 103 14.03 4.14 -7.23
N LYS A 104 14.99 3.23 -7.44
CA LYS A 104 16.36 3.57 -7.84
C LYS A 104 16.54 3.39 -9.35
N GLU A 105 15.98 2.31 -9.90
CA GLU A 105 16.00 2.02 -11.33
C GLU A 105 14.69 1.34 -11.74
N ILE A 106 14.17 1.74 -12.91
CA ILE A 106 13.03 1.11 -13.57
C ILE A 106 13.40 0.96 -15.04
N LYS A 107 13.43 -0.28 -15.52
CA LYS A 107 13.70 -0.60 -16.92
C LYS A 107 12.51 -1.33 -17.52
N LEU A 108 11.78 -0.66 -18.42
CA LEU A 108 10.68 -1.29 -19.13
C LEU A 108 11.19 -2.43 -20.00
N LEU A 109 10.46 -3.55 -19.96
CA LEU A 109 10.72 -4.70 -20.81
C LEU A 109 9.90 -4.59 -22.10
N PRO A 110 10.46 -5.03 -23.24
CA PRO A 110 9.73 -5.02 -24.50
C PRO A 110 8.49 -5.92 -24.41
N VAL A 111 7.38 -5.45 -24.97
CA VAL A 111 6.17 -6.27 -25.14
C VAL A 111 6.50 -7.38 -26.14
N LYS A 112 6.47 -8.64 -25.70
CA LYS A 112 6.56 -9.77 -26.63
C LYS A 112 5.29 -9.77 -27.48
N LYS A 113 5.44 -9.59 -28.78
CA LYS A 113 4.37 -9.71 -29.78
C LYS A 113 3.93 -11.15 -29.94
#